data_AF-A0A9D9RU43-F1
#
_entry.id   AF-A0A9D9RU43-F1
#
_cell.length_a   1.000
_cell.length_b   1.000
_cell.length_c   1.000
_cell.angle_alpha   90.00
_cell.angle_beta   90.00
_cell.angle_gamma   90.00
#
_symmetry.space_group_name_H-M   'P 1'
#
loop_
_entity.id
_entity.type
_entity.pdbx_description
1 polymer ?
#
loop_
_entity_poly.entity_id
_entity_poly.type
_entity_poly.pdbx_seq_one_letter_code
_entity_poly.pdbx_strand_id
1 'polypeptide(L)'
;VKVYAETSDWRIQYKGLTALAGASHWQFTAYKSTLQKFLPFDMDKPMGQVRQLDNRMNDAGLLRLMVSDPLAMNMSNTLGYLRGELGKGQAKAKKGKGLARRVLDFAPIKKMLLAVYNKIFSWYYS
;
A
#
# COMPACT_ATOMS: atom_id res chain seq x y z
N VAL A 1 -6.53 -1.58 -26.23
CA VAL A 1 -6.41 -0.10 -26.27
C VAL A 1 -7.78 0.56 -26.55
N LYS A 2 -8.87 0.10 -25.90
CA LYS A 2 -10.21 0.72 -26.01
C LYS A 2 -10.58 1.59 -24.79
N VAL A 3 -9.98 1.31 -23.64
CA VAL A 3 -10.34 1.91 -22.35
C VAL A 3 -10.21 3.45 -22.38
N TYR A 4 -9.12 4.00 -22.92
CA TYR A 4 -8.89 5.45 -22.93
C TYR A 4 -9.85 6.27 -23.81
N ALA A 5 -10.52 5.65 -24.79
CA ALA A 5 -11.47 6.35 -25.66
C ALA A 5 -12.89 6.40 -25.07
N GLU A 6 -13.20 5.51 -24.12
CA GLU A 6 -14.54 5.34 -23.57
C GLU A 6 -14.63 5.82 -22.10
N THR A 7 -13.51 5.91 -21.38
CA THR A 7 -13.48 6.38 -19.98
C THR A 7 -13.12 7.87 -19.89
N SER A 8 -13.97 8.63 -19.22
CA SER A 8 -13.71 10.04 -18.89
C SER A 8 -13.29 10.17 -17.42
N ASP A 9 -12.15 10.80 -17.18
CA ASP A 9 -11.74 11.22 -15.84
C ASP A 9 -12.20 12.66 -15.57
N TRP A 10 -12.61 12.93 -14.34
CA TRP A 10 -13.18 14.21 -13.94
C TRP A 10 -12.24 14.95 -13.01
N ARG A 11 -11.99 16.24 -13.32
CA ARG A 11 -11.30 17.15 -12.41
C ARG A 11 -12.30 17.93 -11.58
N ILE A 12 -12.27 17.71 -10.27
CA ILE A 12 -13.16 18.33 -9.29
C ILE A 12 -12.37 19.40 -8.53
N GLN A 13 -12.96 20.59 -8.37
CA GLN A 13 -12.39 21.67 -7.56
C GLN A 13 -13.35 22.00 -6.42
N TYR A 14 -12.85 21.98 -5.20
CA TYR A 14 -13.65 22.30 -4.02
C TYR A 14 -12.80 22.99 -2.95
N LYS A 15 -13.22 24.17 -2.50
CA LYS A 15 -12.52 24.98 -1.48
C LYS A 15 -11.02 25.18 -1.77
N GLY A 16 -10.66 25.40 -3.04
CA GLY A 16 -9.27 25.57 -3.47
C GLY A 16 -8.47 24.26 -3.61
N LEU A 17 -9.06 23.11 -3.30
CA LEU A 17 -8.45 21.80 -3.51
C LEU A 17 -8.85 21.25 -4.87
N THR A 18 -7.86 20.76 -5.62
CA THR A 18 -8.08 20.04 -6.88
C THR A 18 -7.96 18.55 -6.64
N ALA A 19 -8.97 17.80 -7.08
CA ALA A 19 -8.95 16.35 -7.05
C ALA A 19 -9.42 15.76 -8.38
N LEU A 20 -9.02 14.52 -8.63
CA LEU A 20 -9.35 13.73 -9.80
C LEU A 20 -10.24 12.56 -9.37
N ALA A 21 -11.30 12.32 -10.14
CA ALA A 21 -12.18 11.17 -10.01
C ALA A 21 -12.09 10.36 -11.32
N GLY A 22 -11.68 9.11 -11.20
CA GLY A 22 -11.47 8.21 -12.34
C GLY A 22 -11.59 6.75 -11.93
N ALA A 23 -11.77 5.86 -12.91
CA ALA A 23 -11.99 4.42 -12.69
C ALA A 23 -10.70 3.62 -12.43
N SER A 24 -9.78 4.19 -11.66
CA SER A 24 -8.47 3.59 -11.40
C SER A 24 -8.39 2.99 -9.99
N HIS A 25 -7.71 1.86 -9.84
CA HIS A 25 -7.58 1.17 -8.55
C HIS A 25 -6.37 1.69 -7.77
N TRP A 26 -6.61 2.32 -6.62
CA TRP A 26 -5.57 2.92 -5.78
C TRP A 26 -5.73 2.52 -4.32
N GLN A 27 -4.59 2.49 -3.63
CA GLN A 27 -4.58 2.57 -2.17
C GLN A 27 -4.87 4.02 -1.77
N PHE A 28 -5.74 4.21 -0.78
CA PHE A 28 -6.13 5.54 -0.30
C PHE A 28 -5.96 5.65 1.20
N THR A 29 -5.78 6.87 1.68
CA THR A 29 -5.80 7.22 3.11
C THR A 29 -7.14 7.86 3.44
N ALA A 30 -7.69 7.51 4.60
CA ALA A 30 -8.93 8.09 5.09
C ALA A 30 -8.90 8.19 6.61
N TYR A 31 -9.73 9.09 7.16
CA TYR A 31 -9.88 9.20 8.60
C TYR A 31 -10.40 7.89 9.19
N LYS A 32 -9.77 7.45 10.29
CA LYS A 32 -10.18 6.26 11.03
C LYS A 32 -11.66 6.31 11.40
N SER A 33 -12.15 7.46 11.88
CA SER A 33 -13.55 7.67 12.25
C SER A 33 -14.53 7.47 11.09
N THR A 34 -14.09 7.72 9.85
CA THR A 34 -14.90 7.48 8.64
C THR A 34 -14.91 6.00 8.31
N LEU A 35 -13.75 5.33 8.29
CA LEU A 35 -13.64 3.92 7.96
C LEU A 35 -14.35 3.02 8.99
N GLN A 36 -14.32 3.40 10.27
CA GLN A 36 -14.99 2.67 11.34
C GLN A 36 -16.51 2.56 11.16
N LYS A 37 -17.16 3.47 10.43
CA LYS A 37 -18.60 3.40 10.15
C LYS A 37 -18.99 2.20 9.30
N PHE A 38 -18.03 1.67 8.53
CA PHE A 38 -18.26 0.54 7.65
C PHE A 38 -17.74 -0.78 8.25
N LEU A 39 -17.03 -0.70 9.38
CA LEU A 39 -16.54 -1.83 10.16
C LEU A 39 -17.57 -2.28 11.20
N PRO A 40 -17.55 -3.55 11.65
CA PRO A 40 -16.65 -4.62 11.21
C PRO A 40 -17.04 -5.22 9.85
N PHE A 41 -16.05 -5.75 9.14
CA PHE A 41 -16.26 -6.65 8.00
C PHE A 41 -15.88 -8.06 8.45
N ASP A 42 -16.80 -9.01 8.31
CA ASP A 42 -16.48 -10.43 8.53
C ASP A 42 -15.58 -10.92 7.39
N MET A 43 -14.30 -11.17 7.68
CA MET A 43 -13.28 -11.49 6.68
C MET A 43 -13.14 -12.98 6.38
N ASP A 44 -14.14 -13.59 5.75
CA ASP A 44 -14.04 -14.96 5.23
C ASP A 44 -13.30 -15.09 3.89
N LYS A 45 -13.33 -14.05 3.03
CA LYS A 45 -12.68 -14.09 1.70
C LYS A 45 -12.06 -12.73 1.30
N PRO A 46 -10.75 -12.68 0.93
CA PRO A 46 -10.00 -11.44 0.79
C PRO A 46 -10.42 -10.49 -0.35
N MET A 47 -11.05 -10.97 -1.42
CA MET A 47 -11.40 -10.15 -2.61
C MET A 47 -12.89 -9.73 -2.68
N GLY A 48 -13.82 -10.58 -2.25
CA GLY A 48 -15.27 -10.33 -2.43
C GLY A 48 -15.82 -9.18 -1.57
N GLN A 49 -15.14 -8.87 -0.49
CA GLN A 49 -15.62 -7.95 0.54
C GLN A 49 -15.11 -6.52 0.34
N VAL A 50 -14.03 -6.33 -0.44
CA VAL A 50 -13.57 -5.01 -0.90
C VAL A 50 -14.68 -4.34 -1.72
N ARG A 51 -15.42 -5.12 -2.54
CA ARG A 51 -16.59 -4.63 -3.29
C ARG A 51 -17.73 -4.18 -2.37
N GLN A 52 -17.94 -4.85 -1.23
CA GLN A 52 -18.99 -4.48 -0.28
C GLN A 52 -18.65 -3.18 0.46
N LEU A 53 -17.40 -3.01 0.87
CA LEU A 53 -16.90 -1.75 1.41
C LEU A 53 -17.13 -0.61 0.40
N ASP A 54 -16.74 -0.83 -0.86
CA ASP A 54 -16.91 0.16 -1.93
C ASP A 54 -18.38 0.56 -2.13
N ASN A 55 -19.28 -0.41 -2.20
CA ASN A 55 -20.71 -0.13 -2.33
C ASN A 55 -21.25 0.65 -1.14
N ARG A 56 -20.93 0.24 0.10
CA ARG A 56 -21.38 0.94 1.32
C ARG A 56 -20.86 2.38 1.39
N MET A 57 -19.63 2.62 0.95
CA MET A 57 -19.07 3.96 0.88
C MET A 57 -19.78 4.82 -0.17
N ASN A 58 -20.07 4.24 -1.34
CA ASN A 58 -20.82 4.93 -2.39
C ASN A 58 -22.26 5.25 -1.94
N ASP A 59 -22.95 4.30 -1.29
CA ASP A 59 -24.31 4.49 -0.74
C ASP A 59 -24.34 5.57 0.36
N ALA A 60 -23.25 5.71 1.11
CA ALA A 60 -23.07 6.79 2.08
C ALA A 60 -22.72 8.15 1.43
N GLY A 61 -22.66 8.24 0.10
CA GLY A 61 -22.34 9.45 -0.64
C GLY A 61 -20.86 9.86 -0.54
N LEU A 62 -19.97 8.94 -0.17
CA LEU A 62 -18.54 9.23 -0.07
C LEU A 62 -17.85 9.03 -1.42
N LEU A 63 -17.06 10.02 -1.82
CA LEU A 63 -16.21 9.95 -3.00
C LEU A 63 -14.77 9.61 -2.61
N ARG A 64 -14.17 8.70 -3.38
CA ARG A 64 -12.74 8.43 -3.31
C ARG A 64 -12.05 9.31 -4.33
N LEU A 65 -11.30 10.29 -3.83
CA LEU A 65 -10.70 11.34 -4.63
C LEU A 65 -9.18 11.20 -4.61
N MET A 66 -8.57 11.34 -5.79
CA MET A 66 -7.11 11.47 -5.91
C MET A 66 -6.76 12.95 -5.89
N VAL A 67 -5.93 13.39 -4.96
CA VAL A 67 -5.39 14.76 -4.99
C VAL A 67 -4.39 14.91 -6.15
N SER A 68 -4.29 16.12 -6.72
CA SER A 68 -3.30 16.39 -7.78
C SER A 68 -1.86 16.17 -7.34
N ASP A 69 -1.60 16.31 -6.04
CA ASP A 69 -0.26 16.28 -5.49
C ASP A 69 0.06 14.87 -4.96
N PRO A 70 1.26 14.32 -5.24
CA PRO A 70 1.65 13.00 -4.75
C PRO A 70 1.98 13.04 -3.25
N LEU A 71 0.95 13.02 -2.41
CA LEU A 71 1.10 13.09 -0.94
C LEU A 71 1.51 11.77 -0.29
N ALA A 72 1.23 10.65 -0.96
CA ALA A 72 1.58 9.32 -0.49
C ALA A 72 2.16 8.50 -1.64
N MET A 73 3.29 7.85 -1.39
CA MET A 73 3.93 6.95 -2.34
C MET A 73 3.84 5.53 -1.80
N ASN A 74 3.28 4.62 -2.60
CA ASN A 74 3.29 3.21 -2.27
C ASN A 74 4.74 2.70 -2.31
N MET A 75 5.22 2.21 -1.16
CA MET A 75 6.59 1.69 -0.98
C MET A 75 6.74 0.22 -1.40
N SER A 76 5.65 -0.44 -1.80
CA SER A 76 5.67 -1.83 -2.26
C SER A 76 5.97 -1.92 -3.76
N ASN A 77 6.77 -2.94 -4.12
CA ASN A 77 7.21 -3.25 -5.48
C ASN A 77 7.89 -2.11 -6.25
N THR A 78 8.89 -1.46 -5.64
CA THR A 78 9.92 -0.81 -6.44
C THR A 78 10.85 -1.88 -7.04
N LEU A 79 10.75 -2.10 -8.35
CA LEU A 79 11.81 -2.78 -9.12
C LEU A 79 13.17 -2.07 -8.97
N GLY A 80 13.20 -0.85 -8.41
CA GLY A 80 14.41 -0.15 -7.98
C GLY A 80 15.26 -0.92 -6.95
N TYR A 81 14.70 -1.87 -6.20
CA TYR A 81 15.49 -2.79 -5.38
C TYR A 81 16.30 -3.78 -6.24
N LEU A 82 15.78 -4.14 -7.42
CA LEU A 82 16.45 -4.98 -8.42
C LEU A 82 17.30 -4.17 -9.41
N ARG A 83 17.01 -2.88 -9.59
CA ARG A 83 17.65 -2.01 -10.60
C ARG A 83 18.43 -0.83 -10.02
N GLY A 84 18.89 -0.90 -8.77
CA GLY A 84 19.91 0.01 -8.20
C GLY A 84 19.63 1.52 -8.21
N GLU A 85 18.44 1.97 -8.63
CA GLU A 85 18.17 3.38 -8.95
C GLU A 85 17.68 4.22 -7.76
N LEU A 86 17.39 3.60 -6.61
CA LEU A 86 17.21 4.34 -5.35
C LEU A 86 18.56 4.80 -4.72
N GLY A 87 19.70 4.45 -5.32
CA GLY A 87 21.03 4.81 -4.82
C GLY A 87 21.61 6.15 -5.28
N LYS A 88 20.94 6.88 -6.19
CA LYS A 88 21.51 8.12 -6.77
C LYS A 88 21.20 9.40 -5.99
N GLY A 89 20.33 9.34 -4.97
CA GLY A 89 19.96 10.50 -4.16
C GLY A 89 20.71 10.63 -2.83
N GLN A 90 21.09 9.53 -2.17
CA GLN A 90 21.71 9.56 -0.85
C GLN A 90 22.60 8.34 -0.62
N ALA A 91 23.89 8.45 -0.94
CA ALA A 91 24.88 7.43 -0.58
C ALA A 91 26.24 8.04 -0.20
N LYS A 92 26.25 8.95 0.78
CA LYS A 92 27.39 9.02 1.71
C LYS A 92 27.13 8.06 2.88
N ALA A 93 27.35 6.77 2.65
CA ALA A 93 27.56 5.81 3.73
C ALA A 93 28.42 4.64 3.23
N LYS A 94 29.70 4.91 2.98
CA LYS A 94 30.72 3.87 3.13
C LYS A 94 30.76 3.48 4.61
N LYS A 95 29.97 2.49 5.03
CA LYS A 95 30.29 1.67 6.19
C LYS A 95 30.33 0.23 5.72
N GLY A 96 31.52 -0.36 5.74
CA GLY A 96 31.70 -1.79 5.45
C GLY A 96 30.69 -2.60 6.26
N LYS A 97 30.15 -3.66 5.66
CA LYS A 97 29.17 -4.55 6.31
C LYS A 97 29.70 -4.94 7.70
N GLY A 98 29.13 -4.35 8.76
CA GLY A 98 29.52 -4.63 10.12
C GLY A 98 29.37 -6.12 10.43
N LEU A 99 30.23 -6.65 11.30
CA LEU A 99 30.24 -8.06 11.73
C LEU A 99 28.83 -8.58 12.08
N ALA A 100 28.01 -7.78 12.75
CA ALA A 100 26.63 -8.12 13.09
C ALA A 100 25.76 -8.50 11.86
N ARG A 101 25.91 -7.79 10.73
CA ARG A 101 25.13 -8.07 9.52
C ARG A 101 25.61 -9.34 8.84
N ARG A 102 26.91 -9.65 8.91
CA ARG A 102 27.47 -10.92 8.40
C ARG A 102 27.00 -12.13 9.23
N VAL A 103 26.88 -11.97 10.54
CA VAL A 103 26.35 -13.01 11.44
C VAL A 103 24.86 -13.24 11.18
N LEU A 104 24.08 -12.18 11.02
CA LEU A 104 22.64 -12.30 10.67
C LEU A 104 22.42 -12.89 9.26
N ASP A 105 23.31 -12.61 8.31
CA ASP A 105 23.25 -13.16 6.95
C ASP A 105 23.76 -14.62 6.87
N PHE A 106 24.29 -15.19 7.96
CA PHE A 106 24.74 -16.58 7.99
C PHE A 106 23.55 -17.54 7.87
N ALA A 107 23.65 -18.49 6.93
CA ALA A 107 22.53 -19.35 6.52
C ALA A 107 21.78 -20.06 7.67
N PRO A 108 22.44 -20.68 8.68
CA PRO A 108 21.72 -21.31 9.78
C PRO A 108 21.06 -20.32 10.73
N ILE A 109 21.67 -19.15 10.98
CA ILE A 109 21.09 -18.11 11.84
C ILE A 109 19.84 -17.52 11.17
N LYS A 110 19.93 -17.22 9.88
CA LYS A 110 18.80 -16.77 9.07
C LYS A 110 17.66 -17.79 9.06
N LYS A 111 17.97 -19.08 8.90
CA LYS A 111 16.96 -20.16 8.93
C LYS A 111 16.27 -20.26 10.30
N MET A 112 17.01 -20.15 11.40
CA MET A 112 16.43 -20.16 12.75
C MET A 112 15.50 -18.95 12.97
N LEU A 113 15.94 -17.74 12.61
CA LEU A 113 15.13 -16.53 12.69
C LEU A 113 13.85 -16.64 11.86
N LEU A 114 13.94 -17.21 10.65
CA LEU A 114 12.77 -17.47 9.80
C LEU A 114 11.84 -18.53 10.40
N ALA A 115 12.36 -19.57 11.04
CA ALA A 115 11.55 -20.56 11.72
C ALA A 115 10.79 -19.97 12.91
N VAL A 116 11.43 -19.10 13.70
CA VAL A 116 10.80 -18.35 14.79
C VAL A 116 9.73 -17.41 14.25
N TYR A 117 10.04 -16.66 13.20
CA TYR A 117 9.08 -15.79 12.51
C TYR A 117 7.86 -16.58 12.03
N ASN A 118 8.06 -17.72 11.35
CA ASN A 118 6.98 -18.57 10.88
C ASN A 118 6.13 -19.12 12.03
N LYS A 119 6.73 -19.44 13.18
CA LYS A 119 6.01 -19.92 14.36
C LYS A 119 5.15 -18.82 14.99
N ILE A 120 5.71 -17.61 15.15
CA ILE A 120 4.95 -16.45 15.63
C ILE A 120 3.81 -16.12 14.65
N PHE A 121 4.10 -16.13 13.36
CA PHE A 121 3.09 -15.91 12.32
C PHE A 121 1.97 -16.95 12.42
N SER A 122 2.31 -18.24 12.55
CA SER A 122 1.30 -19.28 12.72
C SER A 122 0.43 -19.07 13.97
N TRP A 123 0.99 -18.61 15.09
CA TRP A 123 0.21 -18.33 16.30
C TRP A 123 -0.72 -17.12 16.17
N TYR A 124 -0.35 -16.11 15.37
CA TYR A 124 -1.22 -14.95 15.16
C TYR A 124 -2.32 -15.19 14.12
N TYR A 125 -2.10 -16.13 13.21
CA TYR A 125 -2.98 -16.39 12.06
C TYR A 125 -3.61 -17.80 12.04
N SER A 126 -3.49 -18.57 13.13
CA SER A 126 -4.26 -19.79 13.40
C SER A 126 -5.25 -19.54 14.51
#